data_AF-C6SHI1-F1
#
_entry.id   AF-C6SHI1-F1
#
_cell.length_a   1.000
_cell.length_b   1.000
_cell.length_c   1.000
_cell.angle_alpha   90.00
_cell.angle_beta   90.00
_cell.angle_gamma   90.00
#
_symmetry.space_group_name_H-M   'P 1'
#
loop_
_entity.id
_entity.type
_entity.pdbx_description
1 polymer ?
#
loop_
_entity_poly.entity_id
_entity_poly.type
_entity_poly.pdbx_seq_one_letter_code
_entity_poly.pdbx_strand_id
1 'polypeptide(L)' 'MNIKEKQLMNTIADVQSSRDLRNLPINQVGIKDLRFPITLQTAEGIQSTVARLTMTVYLPC' A
#
# COMPACT_ATOMS: atom_id res chain seq x y z
N MET A 1 -1.52 -20.97 26.04
CA MET A 1 -0.75 -20.25 25.01
C MET A 1 -0.45 -18.86 25.53
N ASN A 2 0.83 -18.49 25.61
CA ASN A 2 1.28 -17.28 26.30
C ASN A 2 1.09 -16.05 25.38
N ILE A 3 0.79 -14.88 25.94
CA ILE A 3 0.51 -13.64 25.19
C ILE A 3 1.69 -13.26 24.27
N LYS A 4 2.92 -13.56 24.70
CA LYS A 4 4.16 -13.38 23.92
C LYS A 4 4.24 -14.27 22.68
N GLU A 5 3.76 -15.52 22.76
CA GLU A 5 3.75 -16.46 21.62
C GLU A 5 2.75 -16.02 20.56
N LYS A 6 1.61 -15.48 20.98
CA LYS A 6 0.58 -14.95 20.08
C LYS A 6 1.04 -13.71 19.32
N GLN A 7 1.87 -12.85 19.93
CA GLN A 7 2.44 -11.68 19.25
C GLN A 7 3.44 -12.07 18.16
N LEU A 8 4.30 -13.06 18.41
CA LEU A 8 5.25 -13.56 17.39
C LEU A 8 4.56 -14.17 16.17
N MET A 9 3.40 -14.82 16.35
CA MET A 9 2.59 -15.35 15.24
C MET A 9 1.86 -14.26 14.43
N ASN A 10 1.70 -13.06 14.99
CA ASN A 10 0.93 -11.96 14.40
C ASN A 10 1.81 -10.84 13.81
N THR A 11 3.14 -10.94 13.94
CA THR A 11 4.06 -10.00 13.30
C THR A 11 4.22 -10.36 11.84
N ILE A 12 3.67 -9.53 10.95
CA ILE A 12 3.97 -9.62 9.52
C ILE A 12 5.46 -9.33 9.33
N ALA A 13 6.16 -10.21 8.62
CA ALA A 13 7.56 -9.99 8.29
C ALA A 13 7.70 -8.76 7.39
N ASP A 14 8.73 -7.96 7.62
CA ASP A 14 9.05 -6.82 6.76
C ASP A 14 9.73 -7.30 5.46
N VAL A 15 8.91 -7.86 4.57
CA VAL A 15 9.35 -8.35 3.26
C VAL A 15 9.69 -7.18 2.32
N GLN A 16 9.08 -6.01 2.51
CA GLN A 16 9.27 -4.87 1.62
C GLN A 16 10.66 -4.24 1.77
N SER A 17 11.24 -4.24 2.97
CA SER A 17 12.61 -3.80 3.20
C SER A 17 13.67 -4.83 2.75
N SER A 18 13.26 -6.03 2.34
CA SER A 18 14.19 -7.05 1.87
C SER A 18 14.69 -6.71 0.45
N ARG A 19 15.99 -6.91 0.21
CA ARG A 19 16.59 -6.70 -1.10
C ARG A 19 16.07 -7.74 -2.09
N ASP A 20 15.53 -7.28 -3.22
CA ASP A 20 15.18 -8.16 -4.33
C ASP A 20 16.45 -8.64 -5.05
N LEU A 21 16.72 -9.96 -5.01
CA LEU A 21 17.90 -10.57 -5.64
C LEU A 21 17.63 -11.09 -7.06
N ARG A 22 16.38 -11.00 -7.53
CA ARG A 22 15.99 -11.55 -8.84
C ARG A 22 16.55 -10.72 -10.00
N ASN A 23 17.04 -9.51 -9.74
CA ASN A 23 17.55 -8.57 -10.76
C ASN A 23 16.53 -8.33 -11.88
N LEU A 24 15.24 -8.31 -11.54
CA LEU A 24 14.14 -8.03 -12.44
C LEU A 24 13.51 -6.70 -12.01
N PRO A 25 13.30 -5.76 -12.93
CA PRO A 25 12.59 -4.53 -12.59
C PRO A 25 11.15 -4.85 -12.18
N ILE A 26 10.64 -4.14 -11.18
CA ILE A 26 9.24 -4.19 -10.80
C ILE A 26 8.55 -2.96 -11.41
N ASN A 27 7.71 -3.21 -12.41
CA ASN A 27 7.02 -2.16 -13.16
C ASN A 27 6.17 -1.24 -12.27
N GLN A 28 5.48 -1.83 -11.28
CA GLN A 28 4.64 -1.11 -10.33
C GLN A 28 4.71 -1.79 -8.96
N VAL A 29 5.26 -1.10 -7.97
CA VAL A 29 5.23 -1.49 -6.55
C VAL A 29 4.66 -0.35 -5.72
N GLY A 30 3.86 -0.68 -4.71
CA GLY A 30 3.26 0.32 -3.82
C GLY A 30 2.01 -0.21 -3.12
N ILE A 31 1.06 0.68 -2.85
CA ILE A 31 -0.17 0.38 -2.11
C ILE A 31 -1.40 0.37 -3.02
N LYS A 32 -2.38 -0.47 -2.71
CA LYS A 32 -3.63 -0.63 -3.46
C LYS A 32 -4.82 -0.71 -2.51
N ASP A 33 -5.98 -0.23 -2.97
CA ASP A 33 -7.25 -0.19 -2.23
C ASP A 33 -7.18 0.64 -0.94
N LEU A 34 -6.36 1.69 -0.94
CA LEU A 34 -6.35 2.68 0.14
C LEU A 34 -7.66 3.47 0.09
N ARG A 35 -8.50 3.32 1.11
CA ARG A 35 -9.71 4.14 1.29
C ARG A 35 -9.34 5.48 1.91
N PHE A 36 -9.64 6.58 1.23
CA PHE A 36 -9.28 7.92 1.72
C PHE A 36 -10.36 8.96 1.34
N PRO A 37 -10.77 9.86 2.27
CA PRO A 37 -11.70 10.94 1.97
C PRO A 37 -11.05 11.97 1.05
N ILE A 38 -11.76 12.39 0.00
CA ILE A 38 -11.30 13.40 -0.94
C ILE A 38 -12.40 14.41 -1.26
N THR A 39 -11.98 15.57 -1.72
CA THR A 39 -12.84 16.59 -2.29
C THR A 39 -12.61 16.63 -3.80
N LEU A 40 -13.68 16.49 -4.59
CA LEU A 40 -13.64 16.48 -6.05
C LEU A 40 -14.29 17.75 -6.59
N GLN A 41 -13.56 18.51 -7.40
CA GLN A 41 -14.09 19.63 -8.16
C GLN A 41 -14.59 19.13 -9.52
N THR A 42 -15.83 19.43 -9.84
CA THR A 42 -16.49 19.10 -11.11
C THR A 42 -17.06 20.36 -11.77
N ALA A 43 -17.55 20.23 -13.00
CA ALA A 43 -18.23 21.32 -13.69
C ALA A 43 -19.48 21.82 -12.93
N GLU A 44 -20.13 20.94 -12.16
CA GLU A 44 -21.34 21.23 -11.38
C GLU A 44 -21.03 21.77 -9.97
N GLY A 45 -19.76 21.79 -9.57
CA GLY A 45 -19.31 22.28 -8.27
C GLY A 45 -18.42 21.28 -7.51
N ILE A 46 -18.29 21.51 -6.21
CA ILE A 46 -17.42 20.76 -5.30
C ILE A 46 -18.22 19.67 -4.58
N GLN A 47 -17.72 18.44 -4.56
CA GLN A 47 -18.33 17.30 -3.87
C GLN A 47 -17.33 16.56 -2.95
N SER A 48 -17.79 16.08 -1.80
CA SER A 48 -16.99 15.28 -0.86
C SER A 48 -17.32 13.80 -1.01
N THR A 49 -16.32 12.93 -1.11
CA THR A 49 -16.50 11.48 -1.27
C THR A 49 -15.36 10.68 -0.64
N VAL A 50 -15.42 9.34 -0.67
CA VAL A 50 -14.34 8.44 -0.26
C VAL A 50 -13.84 7.67 -1.48
N ALA A 51 -12.59 7.89 -1.86
CA ALA A 51 -11.96 7.24 -2.99
C ALA A 51 -11.21 5.96 -2.58
N ARG A 52 -10.98 5.09 -3.57
CA ARG A 52 -10.02 3.99 -3.49
C ARG A 52 -8.80 4.34 -4.32
N LEU A 53 -7.64 4.42 -3.69
CA LEU A 53 -6.39 4.83 -4.34
C LEU A 53 -5.47 3.64 -4.58
N THR A 54 -4.78 3.69 -5.72
CA THR A 54 -3.61 2.86 -6.01
C THR A 54 -2.44 3.79 -6.26
N MET A 55 -1.37 3.63 -5.50
CA MET A 55 -0.18 4.48 -5.56
C MET A 55 1.03 3.60 -5.76
N THR A 56 1.68 3.73 -6.91
CA THR A 56 2.78 2.84 -7.32
C THR A 56 3.95 3.62 -7.90
N VAL A 57 5.15 3.07 -7.74
CA VAL A 57 6.37 3.53 -8.39
C VAL A 57 6.99 2.41 -9.23
N TYR A 58 7.80 2.80 -10.19
CA TYR A 58 8.71 1.87 -10.86
C TYR A 58 9.91 1.60 -9.95
N LEU A 59 10.26 0.34 -9.75
CA LEU A 59 11.46 -0.06 -9.00
C LEU A 59 12.46 -0.71 -9.96
N PRO A 60 13.61 -0.06 -10.24
CA PRO A 60 14.66 -0.65 -11.07
C PRO A 60 15.32 -1.84 -10.38
N CYS A 61 16.08 -2.60 -11.16
CA CYS A 61 16.95 -3.69 -10.71
C CYS A 61 18.12 -3.20 -9.84
#